data_AF-A0A929K4F2-F1
#
_entry.id   AF-A0A929K4F2-F1
#
_cell.length_a   1.000
_cell.length_b   1.000
_cell.length_c   1.000
_cell.angle_alpha   90.00
_cell.angle_beta   90.00
_cell.angle_gamma   90.00
#
_symmetry.space_group_name_H-M   'P 1'
#
loop_
_entity.id
_entity.type
_entity.pdbx_description
1 polymer ?
#
loop_
_entity_poly.entity_id
_entity_poly.type
_entity_poly.pdbx_seq_one_letter_code
_entity_poly.pdbx_strand_id
1 'polypeptide(L)'
;MVEAKMEKERVKKEIVSMELATFDVAPVGDVLVLEKRAPIGQQAAKKMLDAVAPGQFELVQPEDDLIDAILIKTCLYSRTEKERLIKAIV
;
A
#
# COMPACT_ATOMS: atom_id res chain seq x y z
N MET A 1 30.15 47.07 -12.26
CA MET A 1 28.87 46.67 -11.65
C MET A 1 28.44 45.41 -12.37
N VAL A 2 28.20 44.33 -11.64
CA VAL A 2 28.32 42.93 -12.07
C VAL A 2 27.17 42.51 -13.00
N GLU A 3 27.52 41.88 -14.14
CA GLU A 3 26.56 41.23 -15.04
C GLU A 3 25.94 40.00 -14.35
N ALA A 4 24.62 40.01 -14.22
CA ALA A 4 23.85 38.88 -13.69
C ALA A 4 23.85 37.73 -14.71
N LYS A 5 24.56 36.66 -14.38
CA LYS A 5 24.55 35.41 -15.13
C LYS A 5 23.22 34.69 -14.86
N MET A 6 22.29 34.76 -15.81
CA MET A 6 21.04 34.00 -15.77
C MET A 6 21.33 32.51 -15.89
N GLU A 7 21.15 31.77 -14.82
CA GLU A 7 21.29 30.31 -14.78
C GLU A 7 20.08 29.68 -15.50
N LYS A 8 20.34 29.05 -16.66
CA LYS A 8 19.32 28.36 -17.44
C LYS A 8 18.83 27.13 -16.67
N GLU A 9 17.61 27.21 -16.16
CA GLU A 9 16.88 26.09 -15.56
C GLU A 9 16.79 24.94 -16.57
N ARG A 10 17.43 23.80 -16.27
CA ARG A 10 17.41 22.61 -17.14
C ARG A 10 16.09 21.89 -16.96
N VAL A 11 15.11 22.16 -17.81
CA VAL A 11 13.86 21.39 -17.88
C VAL A 11 14.18 19.99 -18.44
N LYS A 12 14.21 18.98 -17.57
CA LYS A 12 14.40 17.58 -17.96
C LYS A 12 13.07 17.02 -18.43
N LYS A 13 12.99 16.59 -19.69
CA LYS A 13 11.79 15.97 -20.27
C LYS A 13 11.93 14.45 -20.15
N GLU A 14 11.06 13.81 -19.37
CA GLU A 14 10.99 12.36 -19.22
C GLU A 14 9.67 11.83 -19.78
N ILE A 15 9.71 10.63 -20.36
CA ILE A 15 8.53 9.96 -20.93
C ILE A 15 8.09 8.90 -19.92
N VAL A 16 6.87 9.05 -19.41
CA VAL A 16 6.24 8.09 -18.49
C VAL A 16 5.21 7.28 -19.28
N SER A 17 5.34 5.95 -19.25
CA SER A 17 4.33 5.02 -19.78
C SER A 17 3.57 4.41 -18.61
N MET A 18 2.24 4.45 -18.65
CA MET A 18 1.35 3.88 -17.63
C MET A 18 0.27 3.05 -18.28
N GLU A 19 -0.06 1.92 -17.66
CA GLU A 19 -1.22 1.09 -18.01
C GLU A 19 -2.24 1.18 -16.87
N LEU A 20 -3.51 1.40 -17.24
CA LEU A 20 -4.61 1.48 -16.28
C LEU A 20 -5.42 0.19 -16.36
N ALA A 21 -5.62 -0.46 -15.22
CA ALA A 21 -6.46 -1.63 -15.09
C ALA A 21 -7.53 -1.40 -14.02
N THR A 22 -8.74 -1.89 -14.29
CA THR A 22 -9.81 -1.97 -13.29
C THR A 22 -9.68 -3.27 -12.52
N PHE A 23 -9.85 -3.21 -11.20
CA PHE A 23 -9.93 -4.37 -10.34
C PHE A 23 -11.22 -4.29 -9.50
N ASP A 24 -11.84 -5.45 -9.27
CA ASP A 24 -12.94 -5.56 -8.33
C ASP A 24 -12.40 -5.58 -6.90
N VAL A 25 -13.24 -5.13 -5.96
CA VAL A 25 -12.92 -5.25 -4.54
C VAL A 25 -12.94 -6.72 -4.18
N ALA A 26 -11.80 -7.24 -3.75
CA ALA A 26 -11.73 -8.61 -3.24
C ALA A 26 -12.73 -8.78 -2.08
N PRO A 27 -13.44 -9.92 -1.98
CA PRO A 27 -14.25 -10.21 -0.80
C PRO A 27 -13.32 -10.43 0.40
N VAL A 28 -13.05 -9.36 1.15
CA VAL A 28 -12.17 -9.42 2.32
C VAL A 28 -13.00 -9.72 3.55
N GLY A 29 -12.64 -10.83 4.23
CA GLY A 29 -13.18 -11.16 5.55
C GLY A 29 -12.44 -10.40 6.65
N ASP A 30 -11.52 -11.10 7.30
CA ASP A 30 -10.82 -10.59 8.48
C ASP A 30 -9.38 -10.13 8.19
N VAL A 31 -8.74 -10.73 7.18
CA VAL A 31 -7.36 -10.43 6.79
C VAL A 31 -7.23 -10.46 5.26
N LEU A 32 -6.50 -9.50 4.70
CA LEU A 32 -6.04 -9.50 3.31
C LEU A 32 -4.51 -9.48 3.28
N VAL A 33 -3.90 -10.47 2.64
CA VAL A 33 -2.44 -10.57 2.46
C VAL A 33 -2.08 -10.16 1.03
N LEU A 34 -1.07 -9.31 0.88
CA LEU A 34 -0.56 -8.84 -0.39
C LEU A 34 0.88 -9.31 -0.55
N GLU A 35 1.15 -10.00 -1.65
CA GLU A 35 2.51 -10.33 -2.06
C GLU A 35 3.21 -9.11 -2.67
N LYS A 36 4.55 -9.11 -2.65
CA LYS A 36 5.40 -8.09 -3.31
C LYS A 36 5.16 -7.95 -4.81
N ARG A 37 4.58 -8.98 -5.43
CA ARG A 37 4.24 -9.00 -6.87
C ARG A 37 2.74 -8.96 -7.12
N ALA A 38 1.94 -8.62 -6.12
CA ALA A 38 0.51 -8.48 -6.29
C ALA A 38 0.18 -7.40 -7.35
N PRO A 39 -0.89 -7.57 -8.14
CA PRO A 39 -1.28 -6.60 -9.17
C PRO A 39 -1.82 -5.28 -8.57
N ILE A 40 -1.93 -5.19 -7.25
CA ILE A 40 -2.37 -4.01 -6.49
C ILE A 40 -1.37 -3.73 -5.37
N GLY A 41 -0.90 -2.48 -5.30
CA GLY A 41 -0.01 -2.07 -4.21
C GLY A 41 -0.75 -1.87 -2.88
N GLN A 42 -0.02 -1.98 -1.77
CA GLN A 42 -0.56 -1.84 -0.41
C GLN A 42 -1.43 -0.60 -0.17
N GLN A 43 -1.05 0.55 -0.71
CA GLN A 43 -1.81 1.80 -0.55
C GLN A 43 -3.13 1.79 -1.33
N ALA A 44 -3.14 1.18 -2.52
CA ALA A 44 -4.35 1.04 -3.30
C ALA A 44 -5.34 0.07 -2.63
N ALA A 45 -4.84 -1.05 -2.11
CA ALA A 45 -5.64 -2.01 -1.36
C ALA A 45 -6.22 -1.40 -0.07
N LYS A 46 -5.43 -0.62 0.69
CA LYS A 46 -5.93 0.12 1.87
C LYS A 46 -7.05 1.08 1.51
N LYS A 47 -6.85 1.91 0.47
CA LYS A 47 -7.87 2.87 0.00
C LYS A 47 -9.14 2.18 -0.46
N MET A 48 -9.00 1.07 -1.17
CA MET A 48 -10.11 0.24 -1.61
C MET A 48 -10.92 -0.28 -0.41
N LEU A 49 -10.26 -0.84 0.61
CA LEU A 49 -10.93 -1.31 1.81
C LEU A 49 -11.56 -0.17 2.61
N ASP A 50 -10.89 0.97 2.74
CA ASP A 50 -11.45 2.14 3.42
C ASP A 50 -12.69 2.70 2.72
N ALA A 51 -12.81 2.56 1.40
CA ALA A 51 -13.99 2.99 0.66
C ALA A 51 -15.24 2.15 1.02
N VAL A 52 -15.05 0.88 1.37
CA VAL A 52 -16.13 -0.06 1.71
C VAL A 52 -16.36 -0.13 3.23
N ALA A 53 -15.28 -0.09 4.01
CA ALA A 53 -15.27 -0.29 5.46
C ALA A 53 -14.28 0.68 6.13
N PRO A 54 -14.63 1.99 6.22
CA PRO A 54 -13.73 3.03 6.70
C PRO A 54 -13.13 2.73 8.08
N GLY A 55 -11.80 2.74 8.18
CA GLY A 55 -11.09 2.59 9.45
C GLY A 55 -11.18 1.20 10.09
N GLN A 56 -11.79 0.22 9.41
CA GLN A 56 -11.93 -1.14 9.95
C GLN A 56 -10.68 -1.99 9.73
N PHE A 57 -9.75 -1.56 8.88
CA PHE A 57 -8.52 -2.30 8.57
C PHE A 57 -7.29 -1.45 8.89
N GLU A 58 -6.31 -2.10 9.51
CA GLU A 58 -4.96 -1.56 9.70
C GLU A 58 -4.01 -2.19 8.69
N LEU A 59 -3.11 -1.38 8.12
CA LEU A 59 -2.04 -1.84 7.24
C LEU A 59 -0.80 -2.19 8.06
N VAL A 60 -0.26 -3.38 7.85
CA VAL A 60 0.95 -3.90 8.47
C VAL A 60 1.94 -4.30 7.39
N GLN A 61 3.22 -3.94 7.56
CA GLN A 61 4.31 -4.35 6.70
C GLN A 61 5.20 -5.34 7.48
N PRO A 62 5.02 -6.65 7.32
CA PRO A 62 5.90 -7.62 7.95
C PRO A 62 7.27 -7.65 7.24
N GLU A 63 8.30 -8.06 7.97
CA GLU A 63 9.57 -8.46 7.35
C GLU A 63 9.41 -9.89 6.81
N ASP A 64 9.09 -10.02 5.52
CA ASP A 64 8.93 -11.30 4.84
C ASP A 64 9.47 -11.23 3.39
N ASP A 65 9.88 -12.37 2.83
CA ASP A 65 10.45 -12.43 1.48
C ASP A 65 9.37 -12.32 0.39
N LEU A 66 8.15 -12.80 0.64
CA LEU A 66 7.05 -12.90 -0.30
C LEU A 66 5.97 -11.84 -0.06
N ILE A 67 5.66 -11.55 1.20
CA ILE A 67 4.58 -10.67 1.63
C ILE A 67 5.07 -9.22 1.67
N ASP A 68 4.33 -8.32 1.03
CA ASP A 68 4.53 -6.87 1.07
C ASP A 68 3.75 -6.23 2.21
N ALA A 69 2.49 -6.65 2.37
CA ALA A 69 1.63 -6.09 3.38
C ALA A 69 0.50 -7.03 3.80
N ILE A 70 0.01 -6.81 5.02
CA ILE A 70 -1.16 -7.47 5.58
C ILE A 70 -2.13 -6.37 6.03
N LEU A 71 -3.37 -6.45 5.57
CA LEU A 71 -4.48 -5.62 6.03
C LEU A 71 -5.30 -6.43 7.03
N ILE A 72 -5.28 -6.04 8.30
CA ILE A 72 -5.91 -6.78 9.41
C ILE A 72 -7.11 -5.99 9.92
N LYS A 73 -8.25 -6.67 10.06
CA LYS A 73 -9.44 -6.06 10.64
C LYS A 73 -9.21 -5.73 12.11
N THR A 74 -9.40 -4.47 12.49
CA THR A 74 -9.02 -3.94 13.80
C THR A 74 -9.75 -4.62 14.96
N CYS A 75 -10.95 -5.18 14.72
CA CYS A 75 -11.67 -5.93 15.74
C CYS A 75 -10.94 -7.20 16.19
N LEU A 76 -10.03 -7.78 15.40
CA LEU A 76 -9.25 -8.96 15.79
C LEU A 76 -8.29 -8.67 16.95
N TYR A 77 -7.83 -7.43 17.06
CA TYR A 77 -6.94 -7.01 18.15
C TYR A 77 -7.60 -7.04 19.53
N SER A 78 -8.94 -7.07 19.58
CA SER A 78 -9.67 -7.27 20.84
C SER A 78 -9.57 -8.71 21.38
N ARG A 79 -9.16 -9.67 20.53
CA ARG A 79 -9.09 -11.10 20.88
C ARG A 79 -7.67 -11.65 20.91
N THR A 80 -6.71 -11.00 20.27
CA THR A 80 -5.32 -11.47 20.19
C THR A 80 -4.38 -10.29 19.94
N GLU A 81 -3.18 -10.37 20.50
CA GLU A 81 -2.12 -9.39 20.27
C GLU A 81 -1.72 -9.34 18.78
N LYS A 82 -1.44 -8.12 18.30
CA LYS A 82 -1.10 -7.86 16.91
C LYS A 82 0.09 -8.69 16.43
N GLU A 83 1.16 -8.74 17.22
CA GLU A 83 2.39 -9.47 16.89
C GLU A 83 2.12 -10.97 16.76
N ARG A 84 1.19 -11.51 17.56
CA ARG A 84 0.80 -12.92 17.50
C ARG A 84 -0.03 -13.23 16.25
N LEU A 85 -0.87 -12.30 15.80
CA LEU A 85 -1.59 -12.43 14.53
C LEU A 85 -0.63 -12.38 13.34
N ILE A 86 0.32 -11.45 13.34
CA ILE A 86 1.32 -11.33 12.28
C ILE A 86 2.13 -12.62 12.16
N LYS A 87 2.67 -13.13 13.27
CA LYS A 87 3.43 -14.41 13.33
C LYS A 87 2.64 -15.67 12.98
N ALA A 88 1.32 -15.59 12.92
CA ALA A 88 0.50 -16.72 12.47
C ALA A 88 0.27 -16.70 10.95
N ILE A 89 0.54 -15.57 10.30
CA ILE A 89 0.40 -15.37 8.86
C ILE A 89 1.75 -15.51 8.16
N VAL A 90 2.81 -14.95 8.75
CA VAL A 90 4.21 -15.04 8.27
C VAL A 90 4.99 -16.12 9.00
#